data_AF-A0A966KHF2-F1
#
_entry.id   AF-A0A966KHF2-F1
#
_cell.length_a   1.000
_cell.length_b   1.000
_cell.length_c   1.000
_cell.angle_alpha   90.00
_cell.angle_beta   90.00
_cell.angle_gamma   90.00
#
_symmetry.space_group_name_H-M   'P 1'
#
loop_
_entity.id
_entity.type
_entity.pdbx_description
1 polymer ?
#
loop_
_entity_poly.entity_id
_entity_poly.type
_entity_poly.pdbx_seq_one_letter_code
_entity_poly.pdbx_strand_id
1 'polypeptide(L)'
;SYQVRPDGKSWKMHMLLNKEVRPVPACEILSSDNFPDDMQGDFLICNSIGFLGIKQYKLHRDGGYELTKTVGRGQDAKKVVEKTKLGQVWGTPNGEKLKVTKTLANGSKQDEESEGFMLSGDKNFRPTDAIFGEDGALYVSDWQNVIIGHMQHNVRDPNRDHKHGRIFRVSYTKKPAQKAVKIDGQPVEKLLENLRHPVDGVRHRTRVELSERNTDEVIKATQKWMQQFNPKKKEDAHPLMEALWVHQQHNRRNGRLLNDMLKSPHPHARMAALTVQHHWYNADPAKGSQVVEEEEETVSEKSGVVSDTADLLTIRIGTVVEKMKYDINEFTVKPGKKVKLIFANPDFMPHNLVVTKPNKADTVAQQALTLGAQGFDMAFVPKSEDVLWASQLVDHGKEEEMSFTAPSTKGDYPYVCTFPGHHILMRGVMKVR
;
A
#
# COMPACT_ATOMS: atom_id res chain seq x y z
N SER A 1 -9.55 -8.72 -22.37
CA SER A 1 -8.30 -8.69 -21.58
C SER A 1 -8.62 -9.21 -20.20
N TYR A 2 -7.64 -9.39 -19.30
CA TYR A 2 -7.90 -9.90 -17.95
C TYR A 2 -7.35 -8.93 -16.91
N GLN A 3 -8.03 -8.86 -15.77
CA GLN A 3 -7.51 -8.27 -14.53
C GLN A 3 -7.14 -9.41 -13.59
N VAL A 4 -6.15 -9.20 -12.74
CA VAL A 4 -5.72 -10.16 -11.72
C VAL A 4 -6.14 -9.62 -10.37
N ARG A 5 -6.78 -10.45 -9.54
CA ARG A 5 -7.28 -10.03 -8.20
C ARG A 5 -6.95 -11.05 -7.12
N PRO A 6 -6.89 -10.62 -5.85
CA PRO A 6 -6.77 -11.53 -4.72
C PRO A 6 -7.86 -12.61 -4.72
N ASP A 7 -7.45 -13.87 -4.53
CA ASP A 7 -8.36 -15.01 -4.38
C ASP A 7 -7.78 -16.05 -3.39
N GLY A 8 -8.32 -16.07 -2.17
CA GLY A 8 -7.86 -16.94 -1.09
C GLY A 8 -6.40 -16.69 -0.72
N LYS A 9 -5.52 -17.67 -0.98
CA LYS A 9 -4.06 -17.59 -0.79
C LYS A 9 -3.28 -17.34 -2.10
N SER A 10 -3.98 -16.95 -3.17
CA SER A 10 -3.42 -16.86 -4.52
C SER A 10 -4.01 -15.67 -5.29
N TRP A 11 -3.75 -15.62 -6.60
CA TRP A 11 -4.30 -14.62 -7.50
C TRP A 11 -5.12 -15.29 -8.59
N LYS A 12 -6.23 -14.66 -8.99
CA LYS A 12 -7.10 -15.18 -10.04
C LYS A 12 -7.31 -14.18 -11.16
N MET A 13 -7.24 -14.67 -12.39
CA MET A 13 -7.61 -13.91 -13.57
C MET A 13 -9.13 -13.80 -13.69
N HIS A 14 -9.59 -12.59 -13.91
CA HIS A 14 -10.98 -12.28 -14.22
C HIS A 14 -11.04 -11.51 -15.53
N MET A 15 -12.03 -11.81 -16.36
CA MET A 15 -12.22 -11.09 -17.60
C MET A 15 -12.44 -9.60 -17.30
N LEU A 16 -11.64 -8.75 -17.92
CA LEU A 16 -11.71 -7.30 -17.78
C LEU A 16 -12.76 -6.71 -18.73
N LEU A 17 -12.86 -7.25 -19.95
CA LEU A 17 -13.75 -6.78 -21.00
C LEU A 17 -13.95 -7.86 -22.05
N ASN A 18 -15.05 -7.72 -22.80
CA ASN A 18 -15.28 -8.48 -24.03
C ASN A 18 -14.37 -7.94 -25.12
N LYS A 19 -13.42 -8.76 -25.58
CA LYS A 19 -12.49 -8.38 -26.66
C LYS A 19 -13.26 -8.32 -27.98
N GLU A 20 -13.28 -7.16 -28.63
CA GLU A 20 -13.87 -6.97 -29.96
C GLU A 20 -12.87 -7.24 -31.09
N VAL A 21 -11.58 -7.11 -30.80
CA VAL A 21 -10.49 -7.14 -31.78
C VAL A 21 -9.38 -8.10 -31.38
N ARG A 22 -8.71 -8.70 -32.37
CA ARG A 22 -7.53 -9.55 -32.21
C ARG A 22 -6.64 -9.48 -33.46
N PRO A 23 -5.29 -9.59 -33.34
CA PRO A 23 -4.51 -9.71 -32.11
C PRO A 23 -4.43 -8.38 -31.35
N VAL A 24 -4.09 -8.46 -30.06
CA VAL A 24 -3.87 -7.29 -29.22
C VAL A 24 -2.37 -7.23 -28.91
N PRO A 25 -1.57 -6.47 -29.67
CA PRO A 25 -0.13 -6.36 -29.44
C PRO A 25 0.22 -5.57 -28.18
N ALA A 26 -0.59 -4.57 -27.81
CA ALA A 26 -0.36 -3.71 -26.65
C ALA A 26 -1.67 -3.13 -26.12
N CYS A 27 -1.60 -2.66 -24.87
CA CYS A 27 -2.65 -1.90 -24.22
C CYS A 27 -2.07 -0.85 -23.27
N GLU A 28 -2.84 0.20 -22.99
CA GLU A 28 -2.41 1.32 -22.15
C GLU A 28 -3.59 1.85 -21.34
N ILE A 29 -3.33 2.42 -20.16
CA ILE A 29 -4.31 3.20 -19.39
C ILE A 29 -4.09 4.68 -19.69
N LEU A 30 -5.15 5.38 -20.06
CA LEU A 30 -5.09 6.81 -20.31
C LEU A 30 -4.87 7.56 -19.00
N SER A 31 -3.65 8.05 -18.81
CA SER A 31 -3.28 8.94 -17.71
C SER A 31 -2.38 10.05 -18.25
N SER A 32 -2.95 11.24 -18.44
CA SER A 32 -2.25 12.38 -19.03
C SER A 32 -2.92 13.70 -18.70
N ASP A 33 -2.13 14.69 -18.27
CA ASP A 33 -2.61 16.06 -18.05
C ASP A 33 -2.99 16.78 -19.36
N ASN A 34 -2.51 16.30 -20.51
CA ASN A 34 -2.84 16.88 -21.81
C ASN A 34 -4.23 16.41 -22.30
N PHE A 35 -4.67 15.20 -21.97
CA PHE A 35 -5.94 14.67 -22.48
C PHE A 35 -7.16 15.13 -21.66
N PRO A 36 -8.38 15.06 -22.20
CA PRO A 36 -9.62 15.37 -21.49
C PRO A 36 -9.79 14.58 -20.17
N ASP A 37 -10.48 15.18 -19.20
CA ASP A 37 -10.63 14.60 -17.85
C ASP A 37 -11.57 13.40 -17.83
N ASP A 38 -12.57 13.38 -18.71
CA ASP A 38 -13.55 12.31 -18.88
C ASP A 38 -12.97 11.03 -19.50
N MET A 39 -11.84 11.17 -20.20
CA MET A 39 -11.06 10.06 -20.77
C MET A 39 -10.09 9.42 -19.75
N GLN A 40 -9.79 10.08 -18.63
CA GLN A 40 -8.79 9.58 -17.68
C GLN A 40 -9.22 8.23 -17.08
N GLY A 41 -8.30 7.28 -17.05
CA GLY A 41 -8.53 5.91 -16.60
C GLY A 41 -9.20 4.99 -17.63
N ASP A 42 -9.43 5.47 -18.86
CA ASP A 42 -9.89 4.62 -19.95
C ASP A 42 -8.78 3.67 -20.41
N PHE A 43 -9.18 2.51 -20.91
CA PHE A 43 -8.27 1.47 -21.38
C PHE A 43 -8.18 1.48 -22.89
N LEU A 44 -6.96 1.59 -23.41
CA LEU A 44 -6.66 1.58 -24.83
C LEU A 44 -6.16 0.20 -25.25
N ILE A 45 -6.61 -0.26 -26.41
CA ILE A 45 -6.15 -1.52 -27.03
C ILE A 45 -5.69 -1.23 -28.45
N CYS A 46 -4.42 -1.48 -28.73
CA CYS A 46 -3.91 -1.49 -30.09
C CYS A 46 -4.39 -2.75 -30.81
N ASN A 47 -4.62 -2.65 -32.13
CA ASN A 47 -4.83 -3.81 -32.99
C ASN A 47 -4.14 -3.60 -34.33
N SER A 48 -3.46 -4.64 -34.80
CA SER A 48 -2.67 -4.58 -36.04
C SER A 48 -3.27 -5.39 -37.19
N ILE A 49 -4.38 -6.12 -36.99
CA ILE A 49 -4.97 -7.02 -37.99
C ILE A 49 -6.49 -7.01 -37.89
N GLY A 50 -7.16 -6.76 -39.01
CA GLY A 50 -8.62 -6.63 -39.06
C GLY A 50 -9.05 -5.20 -38.77
N PHE A 51 -8.93 -4.77 -37.51
CA PHE A 51 -9.20 -3.39 -37.09
C PHE A 51 -7.91 -2.57 -37.04
N LEU A 52 -7.66 -1.71 -38.00
CA LEU A 52 -6.42 -0.94 -38.07
C LEU A 52 -6.52 0.33 -37.24
N GLY A 53 -6.31 0.20 -35.93
CA GLY A 53 -6.67 1.25 -35.00
C GLY A 53 -6.36 0.99 -33.54
N ILE A 54 -6.85 1.90 -32.70
CA ILE A 54 -6.81 1.84 -31.24
C ILE A 54 -8.25 1.89 -30.74
N LYS A 55 -8.68 0.85 -30.03
CA LYS A 55 -9.96 0.80 -29.32
C LYS A 55 -9.83 1.51 -27.97
N GLN A 56 -10.92 2.11 -27.51
CA GLN A 56 -11.03 2.75 -26.20
C GLN A 56 -12.13 2.08 -25.41
N TYR A 57 -11.91 1.88 -24.11
CA TYR A 57 -12.87 1.26 -23.22
C TYR A 57 -12.98 2.08 -21.93
N LYS A 58 -14.22 2.37 -21.50
CA LYS A 58 -14.46 2.94 -20.17
C LYS A 58 -14.31 1.85 -19.13
N LEU A 59 -13.51 2.08 -18.09
CA LEU A 59 -13.35 1.14 -16.99
C LEU A 59 -14.27 1.51 -15.82
N HIS A 60 -15.32 0.73 -15.61
CA HIS A 60 -16.21 0.81 -14.45
C HIS A 60 -15.55 0.15 -13.25
N ARG A 61 -15.28 0.89 -12.18
CA ARG A 61 -14.60 0.39 -10.97
C ARG A 61 -15.32 0.67 -9.65
N ASP A 62 -16.34 1.52 -9.67
CA ASP A 62 -17.09 1.95 -8.49
C ASP A 62 -18.06 0.89 -7.96
N GLY A 63 -18.22 -0.23 -8.69
CA GLY A 63 -19.23 -1.23 -8.41
C GLY A 63 -20.60 -0.84 -8.95
N GLY A 64 -21.59 -1.73 -8.83
CA GLY A 64 -22.96 -1.51 -9.26
C GLY A 64 -23.21 -1.67 -10.75
N TYR A 65 -22.17 -1.76 -11.60
CA TYR A 65 -22.32 -2.02 -13.03
C TYR A 65 -22.96 -3.40 -13.27
N GLU A 66 -24.03 -3.43 -14.08
CA GLU A 66 -24.79 -4.63 -14.41
C GLU A 66 -24.16 -5.39 -15.59
N LEU A 67 -23.63 -6.57 -15.29
CA LEU A 67 -23.02 -7.50 -16.24
C LEU A 67 -24.03 -8.56 -16.64
N THR A 68 -24.34 -8.66 -17.93
CA THR A 68 -25.04 -9.83 -18.45
C THR A 68 -24.04 -10.91 -18.83
N LYS A 69 -24.10 -12.06 -18.14
CA LYS A 69 -23.29 -13.25 -18.43
C LYS A 69 -24.18 -14.35 -18.98
N THR A 70 -23.66 -15.10 -19.94
CA THR A 70 -24.30 -16.34 -20.38
C THR A 70 -23.73 -17.51 -19.57
N VAL A 71 -24.59 -18.22 -18.85
CA VAL A 71 -24.23 -19.39 -18.03
C VAL A 71 -24.89 -20.63 -18.63
N GLY A 72 -24.15 -21.73 -18.73
CA GLY A 72 -24.58 -22.94 -19.44
C GLY A 72 -24.01 -23.03 -20.86
N ARG A 73 -24.36 -24.08 -21.59
CA ARG A 73 -23.95 -24.32 -22.98
C ARG A 73 -25.16 -24.74 -23.82
N GLY A 74 -25.14 -24.45 -25.12
CA GLY A 74 -26.19 -24.87 -26.03
C GLY A 74 -27.55 -24.25 -25.71
N GLN A 75 -28.62 -25.04 -25.84
CA GLN A 75 -30.00 -24.59 -25.63
C GLN A 75 -30.31 -24.23 -24.17
N ASP A 76 -29.52 -24.72 -23.21
CA ASP A 76 -29.68 -24.44 -21.78
C ASP A 76 -28.95 -23.17 -21.32
N ALA A 77 -28.32 -22.44 -22.24
CA ALA A 77 -27.61 -21.21 -21.94
C ALA A 77 -28.59 -20.11 -21.46
N LYS A 78 -28.43 -19.66 -20.22
CA LYS A 78 -29.26 -18.61 -19.60
C LYS A 78 -28.46 -17.32 -19.45
N LYS A 79 -29.11 -16.19 -19.68
CA LYS A 79 -28.57 -14.87 -19.35
C LYS A 79 -28.80 -14.58 -17.88
N VAL A 80 -27.72 -14.36 -17.14
CA VAL A 80 -27.72 -13.98 -15.72
C VAL A 80 -27.15 -12.57 -15.63
N VAL A 81 -27.84 -11.69 -14.90
CA VAL A 81 -27.36 -10.34 -14.60
C VAL A 81 -26.68 -10.37 -13.24
N GLU A 82 -25.44 -9.87 -13.16
CA GLU A 82 -24.67 -9.74 -11.94
C GLU A 82 -24.20 -8.29 -11.79
N LYS A 83 -24.25 -7.74 -10.56
CA LYS A 83 -23.68 -6.42 -10.29
C LYS A 83 -22.24 -6.54 -9.83
N THR A 84 -21.36 -5.75 -10.43
CA THR A 84 -19.96 -5.64 -9.98
C THR A 84 -19.91 -5.13 -8.54
N LYS A 85 -18.96 -5.63 -7.76
CA LYS A 85 -18.62 -5.05 -6.45
C LYS A 85 -17.62 -3.91 -6.63
N LEU A 86 -17.49 -3.03 -5.63
CA LEU A 86 -16.44 -2.01 -5.60
C LEU A 86 -15.06 -2.64 -5.85
N GLY A 87 -14.25 -2.02 -6.71
CA GLY A 87 -12.92 -2.52 -7.11
C GLY A 87 -12.94 -3.68 -8.10
N GLN A 88 -14.11 -4.22 -8.47
CA GLN A 88 -14.23 -5.13 -9.60
C GLN A 88 -14.33 -4.32 -10.88
N VAL A 89 -13.26 -4.33 -11.67
CA VAL A 89 -13.19 -3.50 -12.87
C VAL A 89 -13.93 -4.17 -14.03
N TRP A 90 -14.69 -3.42 -14.81
CA TRP A 90 -15.24 -3.91 -16.07
C TRP A 90 -15.13 -2.86 -17.17
N GLY A 91 -14.67 -3.28 -18.34
CA GLY A 91 -14.50 -2.44 -19.52
C GLY A 91 -15.69 -2.53 -20.47
N THR A 92 -16.21 -1.38 -20.89
CA THR A 92 -17.20 -1.25 -21.97
C THR A 92 -16.63 -0.44 -23.12
N PRO A 93 -16.99 -0.72 -24.39
CA PRO A 93 -16.62 0.13 -25.51
C PRO A 93 -16.89 1.61 -25.20
N ASN A 94 -15.95 2.47 -25.58
CA ASN A 94 -16.01 3.91 -25.42
C ASN A 94 -15.28 4.60 -26.58
N GLY A 95 -15.28 5.93 -26.59
CA GLY A 95 -14.66 6.75 -27.62
C GLY A 95 -15.65 7.24 -28.67
N GLU A 96 -15.13 7.81 -29.74
CA GLU A 96 -15.92 8.44 -30.79
C GLU A 96 -16.36 7.41 -31.85
N LYS A 97 -17.43 7.73 -32.58
CA LYS A 97 -17.79 7.01 -33.80
C LYS A 97 -16.86 7.42 -34.92
N LEU A 98 -15.92 6.55 -35.26
CA LEU A 98 -14.92 6.80 -36.28
C LEU A 98 -15.38 6.23 -37.62
N LYS A 99 -15.05 6.93 -38.70
CA LYS A 99 -15.31 6.51 -40.07
C LYS A 99 -14.08 6.76 -40.93
N VAL A 100 -13.69 5.75 -41.70
CA VAL A 100 -12.63 5.87 -42.71
C VAL A 100 -13.06 5.22 -44.01
N THR A 101 -12.57 5.73 -45.14
CA THR A 101 -12.76 5.10 -46.44
C THR A 101 -11.49 4.37 -46.84
N LYS A 102 -11.58 3.06 -47.05
CA LYS A 102 -10.50 2.19 -47.52
C LYS A 102 -10.59 2.01 -49.03
N THR A 103 -9.45 2.04 -49.71
CA THR A 103 -9.38 1.66 -51.13
C THR A 103 -9.00 0.17 -51.23
N LEU A 104 -9.88 -0.63 -51.82
CA LEU A 104 -9.69 -2.07 -52.07
C LEU A 104 -8.71 -2.31 -53.22
N ALA A 105 -8.17 -3.53 -53.31
CA ALA A 105 -7.16 -3.86 -54.33
C ALA A 105 -7.69 -3.71 -55.76
N ASN A 106 -9.00 -3.88 -55.96
CA ASN A 106 -9.69 -3.64 -57.23
C ASN A 106 -10.03 -2.15 -57.48
N GLY A 107 -9.51 -1.23 -56.68
CA GLY A 107 -9.77 0.21 -56.77
C GLY A 107 -11.11 0.68 -56.19
N SER A 108 -11.99 -0.22 -55.78
CA SER A 108 -13.26 0.16 -55.15
C SER A 108 -13.05 0.77 -53.76
N LYS A 109 -13.97 1.64 -53.34
CA LYS A 109 -13.93 2.27 -52.02
C LYS A 109 -14.92 1.57 -51.09
N GLN A 110 -14.50 1.32 -49.85
CA GLN A 110 -15.33 0.76 -48.80
C GLN A 110 -15.20 1.60 -47.54
N ASP A 111 -16.32 2.01 -46.99
CA ASP A 111 -16.35 2.67 -45.69
C ASP A 111 -16.25 1.63 -44.57
N GLU A 112 -15.47 1.97 -43.55
CA GLU A 112 -15.37 1.24 -42.31
C GLU A 112 -15.70 2.17 -41.16
N GLU A 113 -16.61 1.73 -40.30
CA GLU A 113 -17.06 2.47 -39.13
C GLU A 113 -16.77 1.64 -37.88
N SER A 114 -16.30 2.31 -36.83
CA SER A 114 -16.03 1.68 -35.55
C SER A 114 -16.01 2.72 -34.44
N GLU A 115 -16.46 2.32 -33.25
CA GLU A 115 -16.24 3.10 -32.03
C GLU A 115 -14.82 2.85 -31.50
N GLY A 116 -14.14 3.91 -31.06
CA GLY A 116 -12.81 3.82 -30.47
C GLY A 116 -12.05 5.14 -30.40
N PHE A 117 -10.72 5.04 -30.26
CA PHE A 117 -9.82 6.20 -30.16
C PHE A 117 -9.23 6.61 -31.51
N MET A 118 -8.78 5.62 -32.30
CA MET A 118 -8.15 5.86 -33.60
C MET A 118 -8.54 4.76 -34.58
N LEU A 119 -8.84 5.13 -35.81
CA LEU A 119 -9.15 4.22 -36.91
C LEU A 119 -8.45 4.74 -38.17
N SER A 120 -7.79 3.86 -38.91
CA SER A 120 -7.05 4.22 -40.11
C SER A 120 -7.63 3.58 -41.37
N GLY A 121 -7.72 4.39 -42.44
CA GLY A 121 -8.00 3.91 -43.79
C GLY A 121 -6.76 3.34 -44.50
N ASP A 122 -5.57 3.59 -43.97
CA ASP A 122 -4.32 3.02 -44.45
C ASP A 122 -4.22 1.56 -44.04
N LYS A 123 -4.18 0.66 -45.03
CA LYS A 123 -4.09 -0.79 -44.84
C LYS A 123 -2.81 -1.26 -44.17
N ASN A 124 -1.79 -0.40 -44.16
CA ASN A 124 -0.50 -0.68 -43.56
C ASN A 124 -0.37 -0.11 -42.15
N PHE A 125 -1.34 0.68 -41.65
CA PHE A 125 -1.33 1.13 -40.26
C PHE A 125 -1.54 -0.04 -39.31
N ARG A 126 -0.55 -0.30 -38.47
CA ARG A 126 -0.43 -1.46 -37.58
C ARG A 126 0.16 -1.00 -36.25
N PRO A 127 -0.64 -0.36 -35.39
CA PRO A 127 -0.18 0.04 -34.08
C PRO A 127 0.22 -1.21 -33.29
N THR A 128 1.45 -1.23 -32.80
CA THR A 128 2.04 -2.33 -32.04
C THR A 128 2.26 -1.96 -30.59
N ASP A 129 2.41 -0.67 -30.28
CA ASP A 129 2.56 -0.18 -28.92
C ASP A 129 2.02 1.24 -28.80
N ALA A 130 1.64 1.63 -27.58
CA ALA A 130 1.17 2.98 -27.28
C ALA A 130 1.53 3.35 -25.83
N ILE A 131 2.20 4.49 -25.64
CA ILE A 131 2.65 4.95 -24.32
C ILE A 131 2.53 6.48 -24.18
N PHE A 132 2.22 6.96 -22.98
CA PHE A 132 2.23 8.40 -22.70
C PHE A 132 3.64 8.93 -22.41
N GLY A 133 4.05 9.94 -23.19
CA GLY A 133 5.32 10.62 -23.04
C GLY A 133 5.33 11.63 -21.88
N GLU A 134 6.51 12.18 -21.59
CA GLU A 134 6.70 13.19 -20.54
C GLU A 134 6.00 14.53 -20.81
N ASP A 135 5.67 14.79 -22.07
CA ASP A 135 4.90 15.93 -22.55
C ASP A 135 3.38 15.69 -22.49
N GLY A 136 2.95 14.52 -22.01
CA GLY A 136 1.55 14.12 -21.92
C GLY A 136 0.94 13.66 -23.25
N ALA A 137 1.69 13.65 -24.35
CA ALA A 137 1.20 13.11 -25.62
C ALA A 137 1.20 11.58 -25.61
N LEU A 138 0.28 10.96 -26.37
CA LEU A 138 0.29 9.52 -26.63
C LEU A 138 1.20 9.25 -27.82
N TYR A 139 2.25 8.45 -27.63
CA TYR A 139 3.14 7.98 -28.68
C TYR A 139 2.72 6.58 -29.11
N VAL A 140 2.41 6.42 -30.39
CA VAL A 140 1.98 5.14 -30.97
C VAL A 140 3.06 4.65 -31.92
N SER A 141 3.65 3.49 -31.59
CA SER A 141 4.54 2.78 -32.50
C SER A 141 3.70 2.03 -33.53
N ASP A 142 3.99 2.25 -34.80
CA ASP A 142 3.33 1.60 -35.92
C ASP A 142 4.35 0.84 -36.77
N TRP A 143 4.17 -0.48 -36.86
CA TRP A 143 5.02 -1.36 -37.64
C TRP A 143 4.97 -1.06 -39.15
N GLN A 144 3.89 -0.43 -39.64
CA GLN A 144 3.75 0.06 -41.01
C GLN A 144 4.16 -0.95 -42.09
N ASN A 145 3.60 -2.16 -42.09
CA ASN A 145 4.04 -3.22 -43.02
C ASN A 145 2.91 -3.73 -43.91
N VAL A 146 3.22 -3.97 -45.19
CA VAL A 146 2.27 -4.57 -46.14
C VAL A 146 2.12 -6.07 -45.84
N ILE A 147 3.24 -6.75 -45.58
CA ILE A 147 3.26 -8.21 -45.42
C ILE A 147 3.10 -8.58 -43.94
N ILE A 148 1.96 -9.20 -43.63
CA ILE A 148 1.64 -9.70 -42.29
C ILE A 148 1.68 -11.22 -42.24
N GLY A 149 2.51 -11.76 -41.35
CA GLY A 149 2.63 -13.19 -41.11
C GLY A 149 3.60 -13.93 -42.03
N HIS A 150 3.74 -15.22 -41.75
CA HIS A 150 4.68 -16.15 -42.41
C HIS A 150 3.99 -17.30 -43.15
N MET A 151 2.65 -17.39 -43.09
CA MET A 151 1.91 -18.48 -43.75
C MET A 151 1.58 -18.16 -45.20
N GLN A 152 1.14 -16.93 -45.48
CA GLN A 152 0.77 -16.48 -46.82
C GLN A 152 1.98 -15.99 -47.64
N HIS A 153 3.05 -15.58 -46.96
CA HIS A 153 4.27 -15.04 -47.55
C HIS A 153 5.49 -15.65 -46.86
N ASN A 154 6.55 -15.91 -47.63
CA ASN A 154 7.80 -16.42 -47.08
C ASN A 154 8.37 -15.44 -46.04
N VAL A 155 9.04 -15.94 -45.00
CA VAL A 155 9.74 -15.09 -44.02
C VAL A 155 10.81 -14.24 -44.71
N ARG A 156 11.42 -14.74 -45.79
CA ARG A 156 12.43 -14.07 -46.62
C ARG A 156 11.85 -13.30 -47.82
N ASP A 157 10.55 -13.01 -47.84
CA ASP A 157 9.97 -12.18 -48.90
C ASP A 157 10.70 -10.82 -48.98
N PRO A 158 11.30 -10.44 -50.12
CA PRO A 158 12.10 -9.23 -50.22
C PRO A 158 11.28 -7.94 -50.03
N ASN A 159 9.95 -8.01 -50.14
CA ASN A 159 9.07 -6.86 -49.91
C ASN A 159 8.72 -6.68 -48.42
N ARG A 160 9.21 -7.54 -47.53
CA ARG A 160 9.03 -7.36 -46.09
C ARG A 160 9.91 -6.21 -45.62
N ASP A 161 9.28 -5.16 -45.08
CA ASP A 161 10.05 -4.06 -44.51
C ASP A 161 10.67 -4.48 -43.17
N HIS A 162 11.98 -4.33 -43.08
CA HIS A 162 12.81 -4.65 -41.90
C HIS A 162 13.47 -3.42 -41.28
N LYS A 163 13.28 -2.23 -41.88
CA LYS A 163 14.07 -1.03 -41.58
C LYS A 163 13.20 0.15 -41.15
N HIS A 164 11.95 0.20 -41.60
CA HIS A 164 11.09 1.35 -41.35
C HIS A 164 9.89 1.00 -40.49
N GLY A 165 9.37 2.04 -39.85
CA GLY A 165 8.14 2.08 -39.08
C GLY A 165 7.74 3.53 -38.92
N ARG A 166 6.59 3.78 -38.28
CA ARG A 166 6.12 5.14 -37.97
C ARG A 166 5.95 5.30 -36.47
N ILE A 167 6.16 6.51 -35.99
CA ILE A 167 5.77 6.92 -34.64
C ILE A 167 4.79 8.07 -34.78
N PHE A 168 3.59 7.89 -34.26
CA PHE A 168 2.60 8.96 -34.18
C PHE A 168 2.66 9.59 -32.79
N ARG A 169 2.74 10.92 -32.74
CA ARG A 169 2.56 11.69 -31.51
C ARG A 169 1.16 12.31 -31.53
N VAL A 170 0.29 11.83 -30.65
CA VAL A 170 -1.11 12.29 -30.55
C VAL A 170 -1.25 13.19 -29.32
N SER A 171 -1.69 14.43 -29.55
CA SER A 171 -1.88 15.44 -28.50
C SER A 171 -3.24 16.10 -28.62
N TYR A 172 -3.85 16.41 -27.48
CA TYR A 172 -5.08 17.20 -27.42
C TYR A 172 -4.74 18.70 -27.46
N THR A 173 -5.12 19.35 -28.56
CA THR A 173 -4.71 20.74 -28.86
C THR A 173 -5.36 21.80 -27.97
N LYS A 174 -6.41 21.45 -27.21
CA LYS A 174 -7.12 22.39 -26.33
C LYS A 174 -6.54 22.48 -24.91
N LYS A 175 -5.60 21.60 -24.55
CA LYS A 175 -4.82 21.69 -23.31
C LYS A 175 -3.34 21.85 -23.63
N PRO A 176 -2.55 22.53 -22.78
CA PRO A 176 -1.11 22.60 -22.97
C PRO A 176 -0.45 21.22 -22.85
N ALA A 177 0.75 21.09 -23.40
CA ALA A 177 1.60 19.94 -23.11
C ALA A 177 1.95 19.90 -21.61
N GLN A 178 2.09 18.70 -21.07
CA GLN A 178 2.59 18.50 -19.72
C GLN A 178 4.03 19.02 -19.62
N LYS A 179 4.37 19.65 -18.50
CA LYS A 179 5.74 20.03 -18.21
C LYS A 179 6.53 18.80 -17.77
N ALA A 180 7.74 18.65 -18.31
CA ALA A 180 8.64 17.58 -17.88
C ALA A 180 8.88 17.66 -16.37
N VAL A 181 8.70 16.52 -15.68
CA VAL A 181 8.95 16.38 -14.24
C VAL A 181 10.31 15.70 -14.10
N LYS A 182 11.28 16.43 -13.53
CA LYS A 182 12.62 15.87 -13.28
C LYS A 182 12.52 14.79 -12.19
N ILE A 183 13.07 13.62 -12.47
CA ILE A 183 13.08 12.43 -11.60
C ILE A 183 14.53 12.05 -11.33
N ASP A 184 15.24 11.63 -12.38
CA ASP A 184 16.67 11.27 -12.32
C ASP A 184 17.50 12.37 -11.61
N GLY A 185 18.29 11.94 -10.62
CA GLY A 185 19.19 12.78 -9.84
C GLY A 185 18.53 13.71 -8.81
N GLN A 186 17.19 13.70 -8.65
CA GLN A 186 16.54 14.54 -7.64
C GLN A 186 16.75 14.02 -6.21
N PRO A 187 16.77 14.88 -5.18
CA PRO A 187 16.74 14.43 -3.78
C PRO A 187 15.47 13.62 -3.46
N VAL A 188 15.56 12.71 -2.49
CA VAL A 188 14.44 11.82 -2.09
C VAL A 188 13.19 12.64 -1.74
N GLU A 189 13.34 13.75 -1.02
CA GLU A 189 12.22 14.62 -0.63
C GLU A 189 11.51 15.23 -1.83
N LYS A 190 12.23 15.53 -2.92
CA LYS A 190 11.64 16.04 -4.16
C LYS A 190 10.92 14.94 -4.93
N LEU A 191 11.46 13.73 -4.92
CA LEU A 191 10.78 12.57 -5.50
C LEU A 191 9.48 12.25 -4.77
N LEU A 192 9.46 12.31 -3.45
CA LEU A 192 8.22 12.07 -2.69
C LEU A 192 7.12 13.07 -3.05
N GLU A 193 7.45 14.33 -3.33
CA GLU A 193 6.46 15.29 -3.85
C GLU A 193 5.94 14.94 -5.25
N ASN A 194 6.75 14.30 -6.12
CA ASN A 194 6.28 13.82 -7.43
C ASN A 194 5.19 12.75 -7.30
N LEU A 195 5.11 12.03 -6.17
CA LEU A 195 4.05 11.02 -5.93
C LEU A 195 2.66 11.64 -5.79
N ARG A 196 2.55 12.98 -5.69
CA ARG A 196 1.27 13.70 -5.70
C ARG A 196 0.83 14.12 -7.10
N HIS A 197 1.68 13.92 -8.11
CA HIS A 197 1.38 14.32 -9.48
C HIS A 197 0.13 13.58 -10.00
N PRO A 198 -0.80 14.22 -10.73
CA PRO A 198 -2.03 13.59 -11.21
C PRO A 198 -1.79 12.45 -12.23
N VAL A 199 -0.71 12.54 -13.01
CA VAL A 199 -0.34 11.52 -14.01
C VAL A 199 0.39 10.33 -13.41
N ASP A 200 -0.13 9.12 -13.67
CA ASP A 200 0.40 7.87 -13.14
C ASP A 200 1.81 7.56 -13.66
N GLY A 201 2.10 7.84 -14.94
CA GLY A 201 3.44 7.63 -15.49
C GLY A 201 4.54 8.41 -14.75
N VAL A 202 4.24 9.61 -14.24
CA VAL A 202 5.19 10.38 -13.42
C VAL A 202 5.41 9.69 -12.07
N ARG A 203 4.32 9.28 -11.41
CA ARG A 203 4.39 8.59 -10.11
C ARG A 203 5.08 7.22 -10.24
N HIS A 204 4.78 6.46 -11.28
CA HIS A 204 5.38 5.16 -11.55
C HIS A 204 6.89 5.26 -11.75
N ARG A 205 7.36 6.16 -12.63
CA ARG A 205 8.81 6.37 -12.82
C ARG A 205 9.49 6.89 -11.55
N THR A 206 8.81 7.71 -10.76
CA THR A 206 9.30 8.18 -9.46
C THR A 206 9.45 7.02 -8.47
N ARG A 207 8.48 6.10 -8.41
CA ARG A 207 8.57 4.87 -7.60
C ARG A 207 9.72 3.96 -8.03
N VAL A 208 9.94 3.82 -9.35
CA VAL A 208 11.10 3.08 -9.89
C VAL A 208 12.42 3.72 -9.41
N GLU A 209 12.58 5.03 -9.59
CA GLU A 209 13.77 5.78 -9.13
C GLU A 209 13.99 5.63 -7.62
N LEU A 210 12.94 5.73 -6.80
CA LEU A 210 13.05 5.56 -5.35
C LEU A 210 13.56 4.15 -4.98
N SER A 211 13.14 3.12 -5.72
CA SER A 211 13.52 1.74 -5.41
C SER A 211 14.98 1.37 -5.68
N GLU A 212 15.69 2.20 -6.46
CA GLU A 212 17.12 2.01 -6.69
C GLU A 212 17.98 2.64 -5.58
N ARG A 213 17.37 3.36 -4.63
CA ARG A 213 18.06 4.07 -3.55
C ARG A 213 18.15 3.24 -2.28
N ASN A 214 18.96 3.74 -1.34
CA ASN A 214 19.08 3.12 -0.03
C ASN A 214 17.69 3.05 0.66
N THR A 215 17.28 1.83 1.01
CA THR A 215 15.96 1.56 1.59
C THR A 215 15.72 2.35 2.87
N ASP A 216 16.66 2.38 3.80
CA ASP A 216 16.45 3.00 5.12
C ASP A 216 16.33 4.53 4.99
N GLU A 217 17.08 5.14 4.07
CA GLU A 217 16.95 6.57 3.75
C GLU A 217 15.58 6.90 3.13
N VAL A 218 15.13 6.09 2.16
CA VAL A 218 13.83 6.30 1.49
C VAL A 218 12.67 6.11 2.46
N ILE A 219 12.69 5.05 3.28
CA ILE A 219 11.63 4.78 4.23
C ILE A 219 11.57 5.86 5.31
N LYS A 220 12.71 6.26 5.87
CA LYS A 220 12.77 7.38 6.84
C LYS A 220 12.21 8.68 6.25
N ALA A 221 12.56 9.00 5.00
CA ALA A 221 12.05 10.18 4.32
C ALA A 221 10.54 10.06 4.04
N THR A 222 10.06 8.88 3.65
CA THR A 222 8.65 8.59 3.38
C THR A 222 7.81 8.71 4.66
N GLN A 223 8.28 8.15 5.77
CA GLN A 223 7.63 8.28 7.08
C GLN A 223 7.54 9.74 7.54
N LYS A 224 8.59 10.52 7.34
CA LYS A 224 8.55 11.97 7.60
C LYS A 224 7.58 12.68 6.68
N TRP A 225 7.59 12.37 5.39
CA TRP A 225 6.75 12.99 4.37
C TRP A 225 5.26 12.72 4.62
N MET A 226 4.90 11.51 5.07
CA MET A 226 3.49 11.16 5.29
C MET A 226 2.86 11.86 6.50
N GLN A 227 3.65 12.39 7.44
CA GLN A 227 3.14 13.10 8.64
C GLN A 227 2.31 14.35 8.30
N GLN A 228 2.46 14.91 7.09
CA GLN A 228 1.68 16.07 6.65
C GLN A 228 0.25 15.71 6.22
N PHE A 229 -0.07 14.42 6.07
CA PHE A 229 -1.35 13.93 5.58
C PHE A 229 -2.19 13.32 6.70
N ASN A 230 -3.51 13.47 6.57
CA ASN A 230 -4.47 12.92 7.53
C ASN A 230 -5.17 11.67 6.95
N PRO A 231 -4.98 10.47 7.54
CA PRO A 231 -5.61 9.24 7.03
C PRO A 231 -7.13 9.25 7.09
N LYS A 232 -7.75 10.16 7.86
CA LYS A 232 -9.20 10.34 7.95
C LYS A 232 -9.75 11.31 6.89
N LYS A 233 -8.89 11.93 6.08
CA LYS A 233 -9.27 12.89 5.04
C LYS A 233 -9.23 12.23 3.66
N LYS A 234 -10.28 12.43 2.86
CA LYS A 234 -10.42 11.75 1.55
C LYS A 234 -9.36 12.19 0.54
N GLU A 235 -9.00 13.47 0.56
CA GLU A 235 -8.03 14.06 -0.36
C GLU A 235 -6.59 13.58 -0.09
N ASP A 236 -6.34 13.16 1.15
CA ASP A 236 -5.03 12.72 1.62
C ASP A 236 -4.85 11.20 1.44
N ALA A 237 -5.89 10.48 1.01
CA ALA A 237 -5.83 9.03 0.82
C ALA A 237 -4.87 8.61 -0.31
N HIS A 238 -4.79 9.39 -1.39
CA HIS A 238 -3.88 9.08 -2.51
C HIS A 238 -2.40 9.14 -2.10
N PRO A 239 -1.88 10.26 -1.54
CA PRO A 239 -0.47 10.31 -1.13
C PRO A 239 -0.12 9.28 -0.04
N LEU A 240 -1.04 8.96 0.88
CA LEU A 240 -0.83 7.91 1.87
C LEU A 240 -0.79 6.50 1.24
N MET A 241 -1.57 6.25 0.19
CA MET A 241 -1.48 4.99 -0.57
C MET A 241 -0.16 4.90 -1.35
N GLU A 242 0.33 6.02 -1.90
CA GLU A 242 1.65 6.09 -2.53
C GLU A 242 2.78 5.79 -1.53
N ALA A 243 2.73 6.33 -0.30
CA ALA A 243 3.65 5.96 0.76
C ALA A 243 3.60 4.45 1.08
N LEU A 244 2.39 3.87 1.12
CA LEU A 244 2.22 2.44 1.37
C LEU A 244 2.82 1.57 0.26
N TRP A 245 2.73 2.02 -1.00
CA TRP A 245 3.39 1.34 -2.13
C TRP A 245 4.91 1.50 -2.11
N VAL A 246 5.45 2.64 -1.66
CA VAL A 246 6.90 2.79 -1.45
C VAL A 246 7.39 1.77 -0.41
N HIS A 247 6.70 1.65 0.72
CA HIS A 247 6.95 0.61 1.73
C HIS A 247 6.91 -0.80 1.11
N GLN A 248 5.88 -1.10 0.31
CA GLN A 248 5.77 -2.39 -0.38
C GLN A 248 6.95 -2.66 -1.32
N GLN A 249 7.38 -1.68 -2.12
CA GLN A 249 8.45 -1.83 -3.10
C GLN A 249 9.83 -2.01 -2.45
N HIS A 250 10.04 -1.43 -1.28
CA HIS A 250 11.25 -1.61 -0.47
C HIS A 250 11.21 -2.84 0.45
N ASN A 251 10.16 -3.68 0.39
CA ASN A 251 9.96 -4.82 1.28
C ASN A 251 10.01 -4.44 2.78
N ARG A 252 9.41 -3.31 3.14
CA ARG A 252 9.31 -2.81 4.52
C ARG A 252 7.84 -2.69 4.89
N ARG A 253 7.32 -3.60 5.72
CA ARG A 253 5.89 -3.62 6.04
C ARG A 253 5.57 -2.55 7.08
N ASN A 254 4.75 -1.58 6.70
CA ASN A 254 4.18 -0.60 7.62
C ASN A 254 2.74 -1.00 7.96
N GLY A 255 2.57 -1.78 9.03
CA GLY A 255 1.28 -2.31 9.46
C GLY A 255 0.28 -1.22 9.88
N ARG A 256 0.78 -0.13 10.49
CA ARG A 256 -0.04 1.02 10.89
C ARG A 256 -0.62 1.73 9.68
N LEU A 257 0.23 2.12 8.72
CA LEU A 257 -0.20 2.78 7.49
C LEU A 257 -1.16 1.90 6.69
N LEU A 258 -0.89 0.58 6.62
CA LEU A 258 -1.81 -0.37 5.99
C LEU A 258 -3.18 -0.34 6.68
N ASN A 259 -3.23 -0.42 8.01
CA ASN A 259 -4.47 -0.38 8.77
C ASN A 259 -5.24 0.94 8.59
N ASP A 260 -4.52 2.06 8.52
CA ASP A 260 -5.10 3.36 8.21
C ASP A 260 -5.72 3.37 6.82
N MET A 261 -5.03 2.82 5.81
CA MET A 261 -5.53 2.78 4.43
C MET A 261 -6.69 1.79 4.24
N LEU A 262 -6.71 0.67 4.96
CA LEU A 262 -7.86 -0.24 5.01
C LEU A 262 -9.12 0.44 5.58
N LYS A 263 -8.96 1.48 6.40
CA LYS A 263 -10.04 2.29 7.00
C LYS A 263 -10.24 3.64 6.29
N SER A 264 -9.52 3.90 5.20
CA SER A 264 -9.55 5.18 4.49
C SER A 264 -10.99 5.59 4.12
N PRO A 265 -11.36 6.87 4.21
CA PRO A 265 -12.65 7.36 3.71
C PRO A 265 -12.76 7.20 2.18
N HIS A 266 -11.64 7.07 1.46
CA HIS A 266 -11.65 6.88 0.01
C HIS A 266 -11.84 5.38 -0.35
N PRO A 267 -12.95 5.00 -1.01
CA PRO A 267 -13.28 3.60 -1.26
C PRO A 267 -12.21 2.85 -2.06
N HIS A 268 -11.64 3.48 -3.08
CA HIS A 268 -10.59 2.84 -3.89
C HIS A 268 -9.25 2.72 -3.15
N ALA A 269 -8.97 3.55 -2.15
CA ALA A 269 -7.75 3.41 -1.34
C ALA A 269 -7.85 2.15 -0.47
N ARG A 270 -9.04 1.85 0.07
CA ARG A 270 -9.29 0.57 0.78
C ARG A 270 -9.07 -0.63 -0.13
N MET A 271 -9.55 -0.58 -1.38
CA MET A 271 -9.35 -1.69 -2.34
C MET A 271 -7.88 -1.88 -2.72
N ALA A 272 -7.13 -0.79 -2.87
CA ALA A 272 -5.68 -0.83 -3.09
C ALA A 272 -4.94 -1.38 -1.86
N ALA A 273 -5.30 -0.96 -0.65
CA ALA A 273 -4.72 -1.46 0.60
C ALA A 273 -4.97 -2.96 0.80
N LEU A 274 -6.16 -3.47 0.44
CA LEU A 274 -6.43 -4.92 0.44
C LEU A 274 -5.50 -5.70 -0.49
N THR A 275 -5.08 -5.09 -1.60
CA THR A 275 -4.12 -5.70 -2.53
C THR A 275 -2.72 -5.78 -1.88
N VAL A 276 -2.30 -4.72 -1.18
CA VAL A 276 -1.04 -4.71 -0.40
C VAL A 276 -1.08 -5.74 0.73
N GLN A 277 -2.16 -5.77 1.52
CA GLN A 277 -2.38 -6.77 2.57
C GLN A 277 -2.25 -8.19 2.03
N HIS A 278 -2.88 -8.47 0.87
CA HIS A 278 -2.84 -9.79 0.27
C HIS A 278 -1.43 -10.19 -0.18
N HIS A 279 -0.65 -9.24 -0.72
CA HIS A 279 0.77 -9.46 -1.03
C HIS A 279 1.60 -9.76 0.22
N TRP A 280 1.40 -9.03 1.31
CA TRP A 280 2.19 -9.19 2.53
C TRP A 280 1.85 -10.45 3.33
N TYR A 281 0.57 -10.85 3.40
CA TYR A 281 0.16 -11.89 4.35
C TYR A 281 -0.39 -13.17 3.71
N ASN A 282 -1.09 -13.07 2.57
CA ASN A 282 -1.87 -14.19 2.06
C ASN A 282 -1.14 -14.97 0.96
N ALA A 283 -0.68 -14.22 -0.05
CA ALA A 283 -0.05 -14.74 -1.24
C ALA A 283 1.45 -14.43 -1.29
N ASP A 284 2.07 -14.19 -0.12
CA ASP A 284 3.49 -13.85 -0.01
C ASP A 284 4.35 -14.86 -0.82
N PRO A 285 4.90 -14.42 -1.97
CA PRO A 285 5.70 -15.30 -2.82
C PRO A 285 7.06 -15.61 -2.17
N ALA A 286 7.46 -14.88 -1.12
CA ALA A 286 8.72 -15.03 -0.41
C ALA A 286 8.72 -16.12 0.67
N LYS A 287 7.66 -16.96 0.76
CA LYS A 287 7.56 -18.14 1.66
C LYS A 287 8.76 -19.10 1.60
N GLY A 288 9.73 -18.90 0.71
CA GLY A 288 10.97 -19.66 0.63
C GLY A 288 12.29 -18.95 1.01
N SER A 289 12.45 -17.61 1.03
CA SER A 289 13.83 -17.05 1.14
C SER A 289 14.03 -15.59 1.55
N GLN A 290 13.02 -14.75 1.77
CA GLN A 290 13.27 -13.35 2.17
C GLN A 290 12.53 -13.00 3.45
N VAL A 291 13.29 -12.60 4.47
CA VAL A 291 12.78 -12.05 5.73
C VAL A 291 12.32 -10.63 5.42
N VAL A 292 11.01 -10.44 5.30
CA VAL A 292 10.41 -9.10 5.18
C VAL A 292 10.32 -8.51 6.58
N GLU A 293 11.04 -7.42 6.82
CA GLU A 293 11.02 -6.73 8.12
C GLU A 293 9.68 -6.01 8.31
N GLU A 294 8.99 -6.32 9.42
CA GLU A 294 7.83 -5.58 9.90
C GLU A 294 8.30 -4.37 10.70
N GLU A 295 7.99 -3.18 10.23
CA GLU A 295 8.24 -1.93 10.95
C GLU A 295 6.99 -1.59 11.78
N GLU A 296 7.07 -1.84 13.07
CA GLU A 296 6.09 -1.39 14.05
C GLU A 296 6.43 0.05 14.49
N GLU A 297 5.75 1.04 13.91
CA GLU A 297 5.68 2.39 14.48
C GLU A 297 4.82 2.33 15.75
N THR A 298 5.47 2.36 16.90
CA THR A 298 4.81 2.45 18.19
C THR A 298 4.18 3.82 18.36
N VAL A 299 2.86 3.91 18.24
CA VAL A 299 2.12 5.11 18.67
C VAL A 299 2.14 5.13 20.20
N SER A 300 3.15 5.74 20.80
CA SER A 300 3.16 5.95 22.24
C SER A 300 2.10 7.00 22.59
N GLU A 301 0.99 6.60 23.21
CA GLU A 301 0.19 7.55 23.96
C GLU A 301 1.06 8.23 25.03
N LYS A 302 0.76 9.48 25.38
CA LYS A 302 1.61 10.27 26.29
C LYS A 302 1.59 9.67 27.70
N SER A 303 2.73 9.22 28.19
CA SER A 303 2.90 8.75 29.58
C SER A 303 2.90 9.89 30.59
N GLY A 304 2.64 9.55 31.86
CA GLY A 304 2.49 10.47 32.98
C GLY A 304 1.14 10.32 33.68
N VAL A 305 0.84 11.25 34.60
CA VAL A 305 -0.45 11.29 35.29
C VAL A 305 -1.56 11.60 34.29
N VAL A 306 -2.45 10.65 34.09
CA VAL A 306 -3.62 10.76 33.19
C VAL A 306 -4.78 11.46 33.90
N SER A 307 -4.99 11.14 35.18
CA SER A 307 -6.02 11.77 36.02
C SER A 307 -5.67 11.62 37.50
N ASP A 308 -5.97 12.63 38.33
CA ASP A 308 -5.78 12.57 39.78
C ASP A 308 -7.01 13.09 40.53
N THR A 309 -7.88 12.19 41.00
CA THR A 309 -9.09 12.53 41.78
C THR A 309 -8.83 12.43 43.28
N ALA A 310 -9.82 12.66 44.15
CA ALA A 310 -9.66 12.46 45.59
C ALA A 310 -9.27 11.00 45.92
N ASP A 311 -9.88 10.04 45.24
CA ASP A 311 -9.80 8.61 45.58
C ASP A 311 -8.86 7.80 44.68
N LEU A 312 -8.60 8.25 43.44
CA LEU A 312 -7.90 7.47 42.42
C LEU A 312 -6.85 8.32 41.68
N LEU A 313 -5.64 7.78 41.59
CA LEU A 313 -4.60 8.23 40.67
C LEU A 313 -4.56 7.28 39.47
N THR A 314 -4.75 7.81 38.26
CA THR A 314 -4.49 7.07 37.01
C THR A 314 -3.19 7.56 36.40
N ILE A 315 -2.25 6.66 36.19
CA ILE A 315 -0.94 6.95 35.61
C ILE A 315 -0.63 5.98 34.48
N ARG A 316 -0.05 6.49 33.41
CA ARG A 316 0.49 5.69 32.31
C ARG A 316 2.01 5.71 32.36
N ILE A 317 2.63 4.55 32.28
CA ILE A 317 4.08 4.38 32.18
C ILE A 317 4.36 3.52 30.96
N GLY A 318 5.19 4.01 30.05
CA GLY A 318 5.64 3.31 28.86
C GLY A 318 7.09 2.85 28.99
N THR A 319 7.50 1.94 28.12
CA THR A 319 8.92 1.65 27.86
C THR A 319 9.47 2.60 26.79
N VAL A 320 10.77 2.85 26.81
CA VAL A 320 11.45 3.62 25.77
C VAL A 320 12.17 2.66 24.83
N VAL A 321 11.71 2.61 23.57
CA VAL A 321 12.18 1.71 22.51
C VAL A 321 13.71 1.66 22.48
N GLU A 322 14.27 0.44 22.56
CA GLU A 322 15.70 0.12 22.53
C GLU A 322 16.57 0.80 23.61
N LYS A 323 15.97 1.39 24.65
CA LYS A 323 16.73 2.05 25.73
C LYS A 323 16.72 1.29 27.06
N MET A 324 15.94 0.21 27.18
CA MET A 324 15.75 -0.53 28.45
C MET A 324 15.43 0.42 29.61
N LYS A 325 14.48 1.33 29.39
CA LYS A 325 14.07 2.36 30.36
C LYS A 325 12.56 2.50 30.36
N TYR A 326 12.01 2.87 31.52
CA TYR A 326 10.68 3.46 31.57
C TYR A 326 10.76 4.91 31.10
N ASP A 327 9.68 5.41 30.51
CA ASP A 327 9.58 6.82 30.12
C ASP A 327 9.27 7.76 31.29
N ILE A 328 8.68 7.21 32.37
CA ILE A 328 8.51 7.86 33.66
C ILE A 328 9.49 7.25 34.66
N ASN A 329 10.36 8.09 35.22
CA ASN A 329 11.36 7.70 36.21
C ASN A 329 10.86 7.83 37.65
N GLU A 330 9.84 8.66 37.89
CA GLU A 330 9.21 8.82 39.18
C GLU A 330 7.78 9.33 39.10
N PHE A 331 6.96 8.98 40.08
CA PHE A 331 5.65 9.60 40.29
C PHE A 331 5.30 9.66 41.77
N THR A 332 4.39 10.58 42.14
CA THR A 332 4.00 10.82 43.54
C THR A 332 2.56 10.41 43.77
N VAL A 333 2.29 9.76 44.91
CA VAL A 333 0.96 9.33 45.34
C VAL A 333 0.77 9.58 46.84
N LYS A 334 -0.45 9.90 47.27
CA LYS A 334 -0.78 10.05 48.70
C LYS A 334 -0.85 8.68 49.39
N PRO A 335 -0.47 8.58 50.68
CA PRO A 335 -0.63 7.35 51.46
C PRO A 335 -2.04 6.77 51.38
N GLY A 336 -2.16 5.47 51.14
CA GLY A 336 -3.44 4.76 51.11
C GLY A 336 -4.34 5.05 49.90
N LYS A 337 -3.88 5.83 48.92
CA LYS A 337 -4.67 6.18 47.72
C LYS A 337 -4.69 5.04 46.71
N LYS A 338 -5.81 4.83 46.01
CA LYS A 338 -5.89 3.87 44.90
C LYS A 338 -5.11 4.38 43.69
N VAL A 339 -4.44 3.47 43.00
CA VAL A 339 -3.67 3.72 41.78
C VAL A 339 -4.16 2.77 40.69
N LYS A 340 -4.50 3.30 39.53
CA LYS A 340 -4.64 2.57 38.26
C LYS A 340 -3.42 2.87 37.40
N LEU A 341 -2.55 1.88 37.24
CA LEU A 341 -1.35 1.98 36.41
C LEU A 341 -1.62 1.31 35.06
N ILE A 342 -1.48 2.07 33.98
CA ILE A 342 -1.46 1.57 32.61
C ILE A 342 0.01 1.41 32.22
N PHE A 343 0.47 0.17 32.10
CA PHE A 343 1.82 -0.15 31.67
C PHE A 343 1.83 -0.51 30.19
N ALA A 344 2.53 0.28 29.37
CA ALA A 344 2.57 0.12 27.92
C ALA A 344 3.97 -0.29 27.47
N ASN A 345 4.05 -1.27 26.57
CA ASN A 345 5.32 -1.70 26.01
C ASN A 345 5.43 -1.44 24.50
N PRO A 346 5.87 -0.25 24.08
CA PRO A 346 6.29 -0.02 22.70
C PRO A 346 7.64 -0.68 22.34
N ASP A 347 8.44 -1.15 23.29
CA ASP A 347 9.75 -1.75 22.99
C ASP A 347 9.60 -3.18 22.44
N PHE A 348 10.55 -3.66 21.63
CA PHE A 348 10.48 -4.98 20.98
C PHE A 348 10.66 -6.14 21.97
N MET A 349 11.44 -5.90 23.03
CA MET A 349 11.62 -6.88 24.10
C MET A 349 10.43 -6.85 25.06
N PRO A 350 9.99 -8.00 25.58
CA PRO A 350 8.96 -8.02 26.59
C PRO A 350 9.47 -7.42 27.90
N HIS A 351 8.60 -6.68 28.59
CA HIS A 351 8.94 -6.01 29.84
C HIS A 351 7.84 -6.21 30.87
N ASN A 352 8.20 -6.11 32.15
CA ASN A 352 7.24 -6.03 33.24
C ASN A 352 7.53 -4.79 34.10
N LEU A 353 6.66 -4.51 35.06
CA LEU A 353 6.86 -3.49 36.08
C LEU A 353 6.53 -4.06 37.45
N VAL A 354 7.56 -4.20 38.29
CA VAL A 354 7.44 -4.77 39.63
C VAL A 354 7.73 -3.70 40.67
N VAL A 355 6.72 -3.31 41.44
CA VAL A 355 6.86 -2.40 42.59
C VAL A 355 7.31 -3.20 43.82
N THR A 356 8.36 -2.75 44.47
CA THR A 356 8.98 -3.47 45.60
C THR A 356 8.98 -2.63 46.89
N LYS A 357 9.21 -3.30 48.02
CA LYS A 357 9.51 -2.60 49.29
C LYS A 357 10.77 -1.72 49.15
N PRO A 358 10.91 -0.66 49.97
CA PRO A 358 12.08 0.21 49.93
C PRO A 358 13.40 -0.59 50.02
N ASN A 359 14.35 -0.25 49.16
CA ASN A 359 15.68 -0.89 49.06
C ASN A 359 15.67 -2.39 48.67
N LYS A 360 14.58 -2.93 48.13
CA LYS A 360 14.48 -4.36 47.77
C LYS A 360 14.53 -4.67 46.27
N ALA A 361 14.58 -3.66 45.40
CA ALA A 361 14.56 -3.85 43.95
C ALA A 361 15.68 -4.78 43.43
N ASP A 362 16.91 -4.65 43.93
CA ASP A 362 18.03 -5.53 43.54
C ASP A 362 17.80 -6.96 44.03
N THR A 363 17.36 -7.15 45.28
CA THR A 363 17.07 -8.47 45.83
C THR A 363 16.00 -9.20 45.03
N VAL A 364 14.91 -8.51 44.71
CA VAL A 364 13.81 -9.06 43.90
C VAL A 364 14.28 -9.37 42.48
N ALA A 365 15.08 -8.50 41.86
CA ALA A 365 15.61 -8.75 40.52
C ALA A 365 16.55 -9.98 40.48
N GLN A 366 17.41 -10.15 41.49
CA GLN A 366 18.26 -11.33 41.60
C GLN A 366 17.43 -12.61 41.81
N GLN A 367 16.38 -12.56 42.63
CA GLN A 367 15.45 -13.68 42.77
C GLN A 367 14.76 -14.00 41.43
N ALA A 368 14.36 -13.00 40.65
CA ALA A 368 13.76 -13.20 39.34
C ALA A 368 14.70 -13.92 38.35
N LEU A 369 16.00 -13.61 38.38
CA LEU A 369 17.01 -14.31 37.56
C LEU A 369 17.09 -15.81 37.91
N THR A 370 16.88 -16.19 39.16
CA THR A 370 16.91 -17.60 39.59
C THR A 370 15.75 -18.44 39.06
N LEU A 371 14.69 -17.81 38.56
CA LEU A 371 13.55 -18.53 37.95
C LEU A 371 13.96 -19.24 36.65
N GLY A 372 15.02 -18.77 35.98
CA GLY A 372 15.47 -19.32 34.70
C GLY A 372 14.32 -19.40 33.69
N ALA A 373 14.16 -20.57 33.06
CA ALA A 373 13.10 -20.79 32.07
C ALA A 373 11.68 -20.70 32.66
N GLN A 374 11.48 -21.01 33.95
CA GLN A 374 10.16 -20.91 34.62
C GLN A 374 9.70 -19.45 34.75
N GLY A 375 10.60 -18.49 34.55
CA GLY A 375 10.28 -17.07 34.61
C GLY A 375 9.18 -16.67 33.62
N PHE A 376 9.10 -17.29 32.43
CA PHE A 376 8.06 -16.96 31.46
C PHE A 376 6.64 -17.25 31.97
N ASP A 377 6.44 -18.38 32.65
CA ASP A 377 5.14 -18.74 33.24
C ASP A 377 4.78 -17.85 34.44
N MET A 378 5.77 -17.18 35.02
CA MET A 378 5.63 -16.34 36.21
C MET A 378 5.79 -14.85 35.90
N ALA A 379 5.79 -14.46 34.63
CA ALA A 379 6.07 -13.09 34.18
C ALA A 379 7.39 -12.50 34.73
N PHE A 380 8.35 -13.36 35.08
CA PHE A 380 9.60 -13.05 35.79
C PHE A 380 9.39 -12.35 37.14
N VAL A 381 8.26 -12.59 37.79
CA VAL A 381 7.96 -12.09 39.14
C VAL A 381 8.21 -13.22 40.15
N PRO A 382 9.26 -13.14 40.98
CA PRO A 382 9.55 -14.18 41.96
C PRO A 382 8.51 -14.17 43.08
N LYS A 383 8.25 -15.34 43.67
CA LYS A 383 7.47 -15.43 44.91
C LYS A 383 8.31 -14.87 46.05
N SER A 384 8.07 -13.61 46.39
CA SER A 384 8.84 -12.86 47.38
C SER A 384 7.94 -11.91 48.15
N GLU A 385 8.09 -11.85 49.47
CA GLU A 385 7.37 -10.90 50.32
C GLU A 385 7.80 -9.44 50.07
N ASP A 386 8.89 -9.24 49.33
CA ASP A 386 9.42 -7.93 48.99
C ASP A 386 8.78 -7.32 47.72
N VAL A 387 7.99 -8.11 46.97
CA VAL A 387 7.14 -7.64 45.86
C VAL A 387 5.82 -7.13 46.42
N LEU A 388 5.48 -5.87 46.15
CA LEU A 388 4.21 -5.28 46.55
C LEU A 388 3.15 -5.46 45.47
N TRP A 389 3.50 -5.13 44.23
CA TRP A 389 2.64 -5.28 43.05
C TRP A 389 3.47 -5.56 41.81
N ALA A 390 2.90 -6.27 40.85
CA ALA A 390 3.55 -6.52 39.58
C ALA A 390 2.53 -6.55 38.44
N SER A 391 2.98 -6.14 37.26
CA SER A 391 2.31 -6.43 36.00
C SER A 391 2.60 -7.87 35.54
N GLN A 392 1.87 -8.36 34.53
CA GLN A 392 2.33 -9.42 33.64
C GLN A 392 3.57 -8.99 32.85
N LEU A 393 4.12 -9.95 32.12
CA LEU A 393 5.14 -9.71 31.11
C LEU A 393 4.42 -9.22 29.85
N VAL A 394 4.56 -7.93 29.56
CA VAL A 394 3.87 -7.24 28.45
C VAL A 394 4.72 -7.36 27.19
N ASP A 395 4.20 -8.04 26.17
CA ASP A 395 4.84 -8.13 24.85
C ASP A 395 4.82 -6.79 24.09
N HIS A 396 5.59 -6.73 23.00
CA HIS A 396 5.63 -5.59 22.10
C HIS A 396 4.23 -5.16 21.64
N GLY A 397 3.99 -3.85 21.65
CA GLY A 397 2.76 -3.22 21.19
C GLY A 397 1.55 -3.43 22.10
N LYS A 398 1.71 -4.14 23.22
CA LYS A 398 0.63 -4.37 24.19
C LYS A 398 0.69 -3.40 25.37
N GLU A 399 -0.44 -3.31 26.05
CA GLU A 399 -0.56 -2.60 27.32
C GLU A 399 -1.28 -3.49 28.34
N GLU A 400 -1.00 -3.26 29.61
CA GLU A 400 -1.69 -3.88 30.73
C GLU A 400 -2.16 -2.82 31.72
N GLU A 401 -3.36 -3.02 32.27
CA GLU A 401 -3.85 -2.21 33.38
C GLU A 401 -3.76 -3.00 34.69
N MET A 402 -3.13 -2.42 35.71
CA MET A 402 -3.11 -2.96 37.06
C MET A 402 -3.62 -1.93 38.06
N SER A 403 -4.36 -2.40 39.06
CA SER A 403 -4.92 -1.55 40.12
C SER A 403 -4.43 -1.98 41.49
N PHE A 404 -4.00 -1.02 42.30
CA PHE A 404 -3.49 -1.27 43.65
C PHE A 404 -3.74 -0.09 44.59
N THR A 405 -3.53 -0.30 45.88
CA THR A 405 -3.60 0.76 46.90
C THR A 405 -2.19 1.10 47.36
N ALA A 406 -1.80 2.38 47.23
CA ALA A 406 -0.48 2.83 47.67
C ALA A 406 -0.28 2.56 49.18
N PRO A 407 0.95 2.25 49.62
CA PRO A 407 1.26 2.02 51.04
C PRO A 407 0.80 3.20 51.92
N SER A 408 0.36 2.91 53.16
CA SER A 408 0.04 3.96 54.13
C SER A 408 1.30 4.61 54.74
N THR A 409 2.45 3.94 54.63
CA THR A 409 3.74 4.44 55.11
C THR A 409 4.36 5.32 54.05
N LYS A 410 4.77 6.54 54.43
CA LYS A 410 5.52 7.43 53.53
C LYS A 410 6.89 6.85 53.26
N GLY A 411 7.34 6.95 52.01
CA GLY A 411 8.62 6.39 51.59
C GLY A 411 8.76 6.29 50.08
N ASP A 412 9.92 5.81 49.66
CA ASP A 412 10.27 5.61 48.26
C ASP A 412 10.19 4.13 47.94
N TYR A 413 9.28 3.80 47.03
CA TYR A 413 8.95 2.44 46.63
C TYR A 413 9.44 2.24 45.20
N PRO A 414 10.60 1.59 45.00
CA PRO A 414 11.15 1.43 43.67
C PRO A 414 10.34 0.44 42.84
N TYR A 415 10.14 0.76 41.57
CA TYR A 415 9.67 -0.18 40.56
C TYR A 415 10.81 -0.53 39.59
N VAL A 416 10.83 -1.78 39.16
CA VAL A 416 11.92 -2.35 38.37
C VAL A 416 11.39 -3.37 37.36
N CYS A 417 12.02 -3.44 36.18
CA CYS A 417 11.78 -4.53 35.24
C CYS A 417 12.64 -5.72 35.66
N THR A 418 12.01 -6.84 36.00
CA THR A 418 12.68 -8.06 36.46
C THR A 418 12.89 -9.08 35.33
N PHE A 419 12.54 -8.72 34.09
CA PHE A 419 12.96 -9.50 32.92
C PHE A 419 14.50 -9.61 32.90
N PRO A 420 15.07 -10.78 32.54
CA PRO A 420 16.50 -11.03 32.73
C PRO A 420 17.41 -9.95 32.14
N GLY A 421 18.25 -9.36 32.99
CA GLY A 421 19.20 -8.30 32.62
C GLY A 421 18.65 -6.86 32.61
N HIS A 422 17.33 -6.65 32.63
CA HIS A 422 16.76 -5.31 32.47
C HIS A 422 16.85 -4.44 33.73
N HIS A 423 16.80 -5.06 34.91
CA HIS A 423 16.84 -4.40 36.21
C HIS A 423 18.02 -3.44 36.43
N ILE A 424 19.10 -3.60 35.67
CA ILE A 424 20.30 -2.75 35.74
C ILE A 424 19.95 -1.31 35.33
N LEU A 425 19.16 -1.14 34.28
CA LEU A 425 18.86 0.16 33.64
C LEU A 425 17.40 0.58 33.78
N MET A 426 16.49 -0.38 33.92
CA MET A 426 15.05 -0.17 33.80
C MET A 426 14.37 -0.07 35.17
N ARG A 427 14.45 1.13 35.75
CA ARG A 427 14.02 1.39 37.13
C ARG A 427 13.32 2.75 37.24
N GLY A 428 12.48 2.89 38.25
CA GLY A 428 11.94 4.18 38.67
C GLY A 428 11.39 4.12 40.10
N VAL A 429 10.78 5.20 40.58
CA VAL A 429 10.36 5.32 41.98
C VAL A 429 8.94 5.86 42.13
N MET A 430 8.10 5.12 42.85
CA MET A 430 6.83 5.62 43.39
C MET A 430 7.10 6.30 44.74
N LYS A 431 6.86 7.60 44.83
CA LYS A 431 7.01 8.41 46.05
C LYS A 431 5.68 8.50 46.78
N VAL A 432 5.60 7.88 47.95
CA VAL A 432 4.42 8.00 48.82
C VAL A 432 4.64 9.17 49.78
N ARG A 433 3.83 10.25 49.67
CA ARG A 433 4.06 11.53 50.39
C ARG A 433 2.80 12.18 50.95
#